data_AF-A0A645C5C9-F1
#
_entry.id   AF-A0A645C5C9-F1
#
_cell.length_a   1.000
_cell.length_b   1.000
_cell.length_c   1.000
_cell.angle_alpha   90.00
_cell.angle_beta   90.00
_cell.angle_gamma   90.00
#
_symmetry.space_group_name_H-M   'P 1'
#
loop_
_entity.id
_entity.type
_entity.pdbx_description
1 polymer ?
#
loop_
_entity_poly.entity_id
_entity_poly.type
_entity_poly.pdbx_seq_one_letter_code
_entity_poly.pdbx_strand_id
1 'polypeptide(L)'
;MVQRRPLPPYDYRALPVQASLAAIGDDTLVLGELLWGNRHRRGNERRLASWALFAQTLGYAMEGVGLCPWVAISHFAHPLLHFPAFKRSKKAFAQLAELASLAEGYEIDSSWMVSYARSCLKKQRELNSRLRGKSGPHGELPDQLLVNGKSNFRSAQVVPLARLLDAYWSLSSKKSYWREGK
;
A
#
# COMPACT_ATOMS: atom_id res chain seq x y z
N MET A 1 1.52 -17.78 -8.37
CA MET A 1 0.22 -17.58 -7.70
C MET A 1 0.45 -17.24 -6.24
N VAL A 2 -0.47 -16.54 -5.60
CA VAL A 2 -0.50 -16.33 -4.14
C VAL A 2 -1.92 -16.61 -3.66
N GLN A 3 -2.06 -17.42 -2.60
CA GLN A 3 -3.37 -17.80 -2.06
C GLN A 3 -4.36 -18.32 -3.13
N ARG A 4 -3.87 -19.16 -4.06
CA ARG A 4 -4.60 -19.71 -5.22
C ARG A 4 -5.14 -18.67 -6.21
N ARG A 5 -4.70 -17.41 -6.12
CA ARG A 5 -4.97 -16.38 -7.13
C ARG A 5 -3.76 -16.18 -8.03
N PRO A 6 -3.98 -15.99 -9.35
CA PRO A 6 -2.90 -15.56 -10.23
C PRO A 6 -2.37 -14.21 -9.75
N LEU A 7 -1.05 -14.04 -9.83
CA LEU A 7 -0.46 -12.73 -9.60
C LEU A 7 -0.61 -11.91 -10.88
N PRO A 8 -0.89 -10.60 -10.79
CA PRO A 8 -0.68 -9.68 -11.90
C PRO A 8 0.71 -9.84 -12.52
N PRO A 9 0.87 -9.58 -13.83
CA PRO A 9 2.12 -9.80 -14.57
C PRO A 9 3.14 -8.68 -14.31
N TYR A 10 3.42 -8.40 -13.04
CA TYR A 10 4.42 -7.42 -12.61
C TYR A 10 5.74 -8.07 -12.25
N ASP A 11 6.85 -7.37 -12.52
CA ASP A 11 8.13 -7.75 -11.95
C ASP A 11 8.27 -7.21 -10.52
N TYR A 12 7.79 -7.99 -9.56
CA TYR A 12 7.81 -7.65 -8.13
C TYR A 12 9.21 -7.39 -7.55
N ARG A 13 10.27 -7.80 -8.26
CA ARG A 13 11.67 -7.54 -7.86
C ARG A 13 12.06 -6.06 -7.97
N ALA A 14 11.33 -5.31 -8.78
CA ALA A 14 11.47 -3.85 -8.92
C ALA A 14 10.37 -3.08 -8.15
N LEU A 15 9.51 -3.77 -7.41
CA LEU A 15 8.30 -3.21 -6.81
C LEU A 15 8.12 -3.73 -5.38
N PRO A 16 9.02 -3.40 -4.44
CA PRO A 16 9.00 -3.98 -3.10
C PRO A 16 7.73 -3.67 -2.29
N VAL A 17 7.10 -2.49 -2.47
CA VAL A 17 5.82 -2.18 -1.80
C VAL A 17 4.71 -3.05 -2.41
N GLN A 18 4.59 -3.09 -3.73
CA GLN A 18 3.62 -3.94 -4.43
C GLN A 18 3.83 -5.43 -4.09
N ALA A 19 5.09 -5.87 -3.97
CA ALA A 19 5.44 -7.24 -3.61
C ALA A 19 4.99 -7.60 -2.19
N SER A 20 5.13 -6.67 -1.23
CA SER A 20 4.68 -6.92 0.15
C SER A 20 3.16 -7.03 0.26
N LEU A 21 2.41 -6.23 -0.51
CA LEU A 21 0.95 -6.31 -0.60
C LEU A 21 0.48 -7.58 -1.32
N ALA A 22 1.08 -7.88 -2.47
CA ALA A 22 0.76 -9.10 -3.22
C ALA A 22 1.01 -10.35 -2.39
N ALA A 23 2.08 -10.38 -1.59
CA ALA A 23 2.44 -11.51 -0.75
C ALA A 23 1.40 -11.85 0.33
N ILE A 24 0.70 -10.84 0.85
CA ILE A 24 -0.40 -11.03 1.82
C ILE A 24 -1.75 -11.24 1.13
N GLY A 25 -1.78 -11.29 -0.21
CA GLY A 25 -2.98 -11.49 -1.01
C GLY A 25 -3.83 -10.23 -1.17
N ASP A 26 -3.23 -9.05 -0.98
CA ASP A 26 -3.84 -7.74 -1.19
C ASP A 26 -3.53 -7.25 -2.62
N ASP A 27 -4.55 -6.77 -3.31
CA ASP A 27 -4.55 -6.35 -4.71
C ASP A 27 -4.47 -4.83 -4.90
N THR A 28 -4.25 -4.07 -3.82
CA THR A 28 -4.04 -2.62 -3.90
C THR A 28 -2.91 -2.29 -4.87
N LEU A 29 -3.18 -1.41 -5.82
CA LEU A 29 -2.20 -0.91 -6.77
C LEU A 29 -1.34 0.20 -6.14
N VAL A 30 -0.03 0.00 -6.14
CA VAL A 30 0.94 0.99 -5.72
C VAL A 30 1.42 1.79 -6.93
N LEU A 31 0.56 2.70 -7.41
CA LEU A 31 0.78 3.44 -8.67
C LEU A 31 2.13 4.15 -8.74
N GLY A 32 2.61 4.73 -7.63
CA GLY A 32 3.92 5.36 -7.58
C GLY A 32 5.08 4.40 -7.89
N GLU A 33 4.95 3.13 -7.51
CA GLU A 33 5.92 2.09 -7.83
C GLU A 33 5.78 1.61 -9.28
N LEU A 34 4.54 1.46 -9.77
CA LEU A 34 4.29 1.01 -11.14
C LEU A 34 4.75 2.02 -12.20
N LEU A 35 4.63 3.33 -11.92
CA LEU A 35 5.02 4.39 -12.85
C LEU A 35 6.54 4.62 -12.89
N TRP A 36 7.21 4.50 -11.76
CA TRP A 36 8.60 4.97 -11.61
C TRP A 36 9.59 3.87 -11.21
N GLY A 37 9.10 2.69 -10.86
CA GLY A 37 9.88 1.64 -10.23
C GLY A 37 10.32 2.02 -8.82
N ASN A 38 10.83 1.05 -8.07
CA ASN A 38 11.46 1.28 -6.78
C ASN A 38 12.51 0.20 -6.51
N ARG A 39 13.23 0.33 -5.41
CA ARG A 39 14.09 -0.73 -4.91
C ARG A 39 14.10 -0.76 -3.40
N HIS A 40 14.19 -1.95 -2.87
CA HIS A 40 14.50 -2.10 -1.47
C HIS A 40 15.98 -1.74 -1.21
N ARG A 41 16.27 -1.10 -0.09
CA ARG A 41 17.63 -0.92 0.44
C ARG A 41 17.56 -1.22 1.92
N ARG A 42 18.51 -1.97 2.45
CA ARG A 42 18.54 -2.28 3.89
C ARG A 42 18.40 -0.98 4.70
N GLY A 43 17.46 -0.95 5.65
CA GLY A 43 17.13 0.22 6.47
C GLY A 43 15.95 1.05 5.96
N ASN A 44 15.44 0.82 4.74
CA ASN A 44 14.26 1.52 4.22
C ASN A 44 12.92 0.77 4.43
N GLU A 45 12.92 -0.39 5.11
CA GLU A 45 11.77 -1.29 5.25
C GLU A 45 10.55 -0.57 5.84
N ARG A 46 10.74 0.22 6.91
CA ARG A 46 9.67 0.99 7.54
C ARG A 46 9.04 2.03 6.60
N ARG A 47 9.85 2.63 5.72
CA ARG A 47 9.37 3.60 4.72
C ARG A 47 8.52 2.90 3.67
N LEU A 48 8.98 1.76 3.16
CA LEU A 48 8.22 0.94 2.22
C LEU A 48 6.91 0.44 2.85
N ALA A 49 6.95 -0.01 4.10
CA ALA A 49 5.75 -0.38 4.86
C ALA A 49 4.76 0.79 5.01
N SER A 50 5.25 2.00 5.31
CA SER A 50 4.40 3.19 5.38
C SER A 50 3.73 3.52 4.05
N TRP A 51 4.41 3.27 2.93
CA TRP A 51 3.88 3.44 1.59
C TRP A 51 2.83 2.38 1.22
N ALA A 52 3.04 1.13 1.64
CA ALA A 52 2.04 0.07 1.49
C ALA A 52 0.74 0.45 2.21
N LEU A 53 0.85 0.88 3.48
CA LEU A 53 -0.29 1.33 4.27
C LEU A 53 -0.92 2.60 3.69
N PHE A 54 -0.14 3.50 3.08
CA PHE A 54 -0.67 4.66 2.36
C PHE A 54 -1.59 4.25 1.22
N ALA A 55 -1.07 3.41 0.33
CA ALA A 55 -1.80 2.97 -0.85
C ALA A 55 -3.10 2.27 -0.44
N GLN A 56 -3.05 1.38 0.56
CA GLN A 56 -4.25 0.72 1.08
C GLN A 56 -5.24 1.74 1.64
N THR A 57 -4.81 2.62 2.54
CA THR A 57 -5.71 3.60 3.17
C THR A 57 -6.34 4.54 2.16
N LEU A 58 -5.55 5.00 1.18
CA LEU A 58 -6.05 5.85 0.11
C LEU A 58 -7.04 5.09 -0.77
N GLY A 59 -6.75 3.83 -1.12
CA GLY A 59 -7.64 2.96 -1.88
C GLY A 59 -9.01 2.80 -1.22
N TYR A 60 -9.04 2.39 0.06
CA TYR A 60 -10.30 2.26 0.80
C TYR A 60 -11.04 3.60 0.98
N ALA A 61 -10.33 4.71 1.13
CA ALA A 61 -10.95 6.03 1.19
C ALA A 61 -11.62 6.38 -0.15
N MET A 62 -10.94 6.11 -1.27
CA MET A 62 -11.47 6.36 -2.61
C MET A 62 -12.65 5.45 -2.93
N GLU A 63 -12.57 4.16 -2.60
CA GLU A 63 -13.68 3.21 -2.75
C GLU A 63 -14.91 3.66 -1.96
N GLY A 64 -14.72 4.13 -0.71
CA GLY A 64 -15.80 4.64 0.13
C GLY A 64 -16.55 5.83 -0.48
N VAL A 65 -15.87 6.63 -1.30
CA VAL A 65 -16.46 7.79 -1.99
C VAL A 65 -16.85 7.44 -3.45
N GLY A 66 -16.66 6.19 -3.88
CA GLY A 66 -17.02 5.74 -5.24
C GLY A 66 -16.05 6.20 -6.34
N LEU A 67 -14.81 6.57 -5.99
CA LEU A 67 -13.81 7.02 -6.96
C LEU A 67 -12.96 5.88 -7.53
N CYS A 68 -12.64 5.99 -8.81
CA CYS A 68 -11.73 5.08 -9.49
C CYS A 68 -10.29 5.20 -8.94
N PRO A 69 -9.57 4.09 -8.66
CA PRO A 69 -8.18 4.11 -8.18
C PRO A 69 -7.21 4.94 -9.02
N TRP A 70 -7.47 5.08 -10.33
CA TRP A 70 -6.65 5.88 -11.24
C TRP A 70 -6.62 7.38 -10.91
N VAL A 71 -7.63 7.90 -10.19
CA VAL A 71 -7.62 9.29 -9.71
C VAL A 71 -6.44 9.55 -8.77
N ALA A 72 -5.92 8.51 -8.11
CA ALA A 72 -4.76 8.61 -7.24
C ALA A 72 -3.45 8.89 -7.98
N ILE A 73 -3.36 8.74 -9.31
CA ILE A 73 -2.13 9.03 -10.09
C ILE A 73 -1.59 10.41 -9.72
N SER A 74 -2.47 11.41 -9.61
CA SER A 74 -2.09 12.80 -9.30
C SER A 74 -1.32 12.93 -7.98
N HIS A 75 -1.55 12.05 -7.01
CA HIS A 75 -0.83 12.00 -5.74
C HIS A 75 0.57 11.38 -5.85
N PHE A 76 0.86 10.66 -6.95
CA PHE A 76 2.12 9.99 -7.23
C PHE A 76 2.88 10.57 -8.44
N ALA A 77 2.28 11.54 -9.16
CA ALA A 77 2.79 12.09 -10.42
C ALA A 77 4.00 13.04 -10.28
N HIS A 78 4.60 13.16 -9.09
CA HIS A 78 5.73 14.07 -8.90
C HIS A 78 7.05 13.41 -9.29
N PRO A 79 7.85 13.99 -10.21
CA PRO A 79 9.06 13.35 -10.76
C PRO A 79 10.11 12.98 -9.71
N LEU A 80 10.19 13.76 -8.63
CA LEU A 80 11.16 13.55 -7.54
C LEU A 80 10.57 12.89 -6.30
N LEU A 81 9.24 12.79 -6.22
CA LEU A 81 8.52 12.35 -5.03
C LEU A 81 7.45 11.34 -5.46
N HIS A 82 7.93 10.16 -5.86
CA HIS A 82 7.10 9.03 -6.31
C HIS A 82 6.10 8.54 -5.24
N PHE A 83 6.30 8.94 -3.99
CA PHE A 83 5.36 8.74 -2.89
C PHE A 83 5.16 10.04 -2.13
N PRO A 84 3.91 10.37 -1.73
CA PRO A 84 3.63 11.63 -1.06
C PRO A 84 4.32 11.70 0.31
N ALA A 85 4.97 12.85 0.55
CA ALA A 85 5.38 13.24 1.90
C ALA A 85 4.15 13.54 2.78
N PHE A 86 4.32 13.59 4.10
CA PHE A 86 3.23 13.77 5.06
C PHE A 86 2.26 14.92 4.75
N LYS A 87 2.78 16.06 4.30
CA LYS A 87 1.92 17.21 3.91
C LYS A 87 1.04 16.90 2.70
N ARG A 88 1.54 16.12 1.73
CA ARG A 88 0.80 15.70 0.54
C ARG A 88 -0.18 14.57 0.83
N SER A 89 0.13 13.68 1.78
CA SER A 89 -0.82 12.65 2.21
C SER A 89 -2.04 13.27 2.90
N LYS A 90 -1.85 14.27 3.78
CA LYS A 90 -2.98 15.03 4.36
C LYS A 90 -3.84 15.70 3.30
N LYS A 91 -3.22 16.31 2.28
CA LYS A 91 -3.94 16.95 1.17
C LYS A 91 -4.81 15.96 0.41
N ALA A 92 -4.32 14.75 0.15
CA ALA A 92 -5.11 13.71 -0.53
C ALA A 92 -6.41 13.39 0.23
N PHE A 93 -6.31 13.13 1.55
CA PHE A 93 -7.49 12.85 2.35
C PHE A 93 -8.41 14.06 2.55
N ALA A 94 -7.87 15.28 2.58
CA ALA A 94 -8.67 16.50 2.62
C ALA A 94 -9.52 16.68 1.35
N GLN A 95 -8.95 16.42 0.17
CA GLN A 95 -9.69 16.47 -1.09
C GLN A 95 -10.80 15.42 -1.16
N LEU A 96 -10.56 14.20 -0.65
CA LEU A 96 -11.59 13.17 -0.56
C LEU A 96 -12.68 13.53 0.44
N ALA A 97 -12.31 14.13 1.57
CA ALA A 97 -13.25 14.55 2.60
C ALA A 97 -14.13 15.72 2.13
N GLU A 98 -13.56 16.67 1.38
CA GLU A 98 -14.31 17.74 0.72
C GLU A 98 -15.32 17.18 -0.28
N LEU A 99 -14.89 16.26 -1.15
CA LEU A 99 -15.78 15.63 -2.12
C LEU A 99 -16.90 14.82 -1.44
N ALA A 100 -16.58 14.07 -0.39
CA ALA A 100 -17.57 13.35 0.39
C ALA A 100 -18.55 14.32 1.08
N SER A 101 -18.07 15.44 1.64
CA SER A 101 -18.91 16.44 2.28
C SER A 101 -19.92 17.06 1.30
N LEU A 102 -19.46 17.35 0.07
CA LEU A 102 -20.32 17.87 -1.00
C LEU A 102 -21.37 16.85 -1.44
N ALA A 103 -21.04 15.56 -1.43
CA ALA A 103 -21.95 14.49 -1.86
C ALA A 103 -23.00 14.14 -0.78
N GLU A 104 -22.59 14.10 0.50
CA GLU A 104 -23.43 13.62 1.60
C GLU A 104 -24.25 14.74 2.28
N GLY A 105 -23.91 16.00 2.04
CA GLY A 105 -24.65 17.16 2.59
C GLY A 105 -24.33 17.48 4.06
N TYR A 106 -23.27 16.89 4.62
CA TYR A 106 -22.74 17.24 5.95
C TYR A 106 -21.21 17.27 5.94
N GLU A 107 -20.61 17.96 6.91
CA GLU A 107 -19.16 18.11 6.98
C GLU A 107 -18.46 16.80 7.36
N ILE A 108 -17.54 16.38 6.50
CA ILE A 108 -16.63 15.26 6.71
C ILE A 108 -15.21 15.80 6.71
N ASP A 109 -14.48 15.58 7.80
CA ASP A 109 -13.08 15.99 7.90
C ASP A 109 -12.10 14.91 7.39
N SER A 110 -10.88 15.34 7.07
CA SER A 110 -9.82 14.44 6.57
C SER A 110 -9.42 13.34 7.56
N SER A 111 -9.54 13.57 8.87
CA SER A 111 -9.20 12.60 9.90
C SER A 111 -10.25 11.50 10.00
N TRP A 112 -11.52 11.86 9.83
CA TRP A 112 -12.64 10.94 9.72
C TRP A 112 -12.47 10.03 8.51
N MET A 113 -12.13 10.60 7.34
CA MET A 113 -11.86 9.84 6.12
C MET A 113 -10.73 8.80 6.31
N VAL A 114 -9.63 9.19 6.96
CA VAL A 114 -8.53 8.27 7.30
C VAL A 114 -8.99 7.18 8.28
N SER A 115 -9.77 7.55 9.30
CA SER A 115 -10.29 6.61 10.31
C SER A 115 -11.25 5.58 9.69
N TYR A 116 -12.13 6.04 8.80
CA TYR A 116 -13.04 5.21 8.03
C TYR A 116 -12.27 4.20 7.19
N ALA A 117 -11.34 4.66 6.34
CA ALA A 117 -10.56 3.79 5.47
C ALA A 117 -9.73 2.74 6.24
N ARG A 118 -9.14 3.14 7.38
CA ARG A 118 -8.44 2.21 8.29
C ARG A 118 -9.37 1.17 8.89
N SER A 119 -10.59 1.56 9.24
CA SER A 119 -11.60 0.65 9.76
C SER A 119 -12.01 -0.37 8.71
N CYS A 120 -12.24 0.05 7.46
CA CYS A 120 -12.51 -0.83 6.33
C CYS A 120 -11.36 -1.82 6.11
N LEU A 121 -10.12 -1.32 6.03
CA LEU A 121 -8.92 -2.17 5.89
C LEU A 121 -8.80 -3.20 7.03
N LYS A 122 -9.03 -2.78 8.28
CA LYS A 122 -9.00 -3.69 9.44
C LYS A 122 -10.08 -4.78 9.32
N LYS A 123 -11.29 -4.40 8.92
CA LYS A 123 -12.42 -5.33 8.70
C LYS A 123 -12.13 -6.29 7.56
N GLN A 124 -11.59 -5.82 6.44
CA GLN A 124 -11.22 -6.69 5.32
C GLN A 124 -10.17 -7.72 5.74
N ARG A 125 -9.15 -7.32 6.52
CA ARG A 125 -8.15 -8.25 7.05
C ARG A 125 -8.75 -9.27 8.01
N GLU A 126 -9.67 -8.84 8.88
CA GLU A 126 -10.39 -9.73 9.78
C GLU A 126 -11.23 -10.77 9.02
N LEU A 127 -11.96 -10.34 7.99
CA LEU A 127 -12.72 -11.23 7.10
C LEU A 127 -11.79 -12.21 6.38
N ASN A 128 -10.71 -11.72 5.78
CA ASN A 128 -9.74 -12.58 5.10
C ASN A 128 -9.10 -13.60 6.06
N SER A 129 -8.78 -13.20 7.29
CA SER A 129 -8.27 -14.10 8.32
C SER A 129 -9.26 -15.23 8.64
N ARG A 130 -10.52 -14.88 8.88
CA ARG A 130 -11.59 -15.85 9.18
C ARG A 130 -11.84 -16.81 8.01
N LEU A 131 -11.85 -16.29 6.77
CA LEU A 131 -12.13 -17.08 5.58
C LEU A 131 -10.96 -17.97 5.14
N ARG A 132 -9.71 -17.51 5.33
CA ARG A 132 -8.52 -18.19 4.80
C ARG A 132 -7.72 -18.93 5.87
N GLY A 133 -8.07 -18.78 7.15
CA GLY A 133 -7.36 -19.40 8.28
C GLY A 133 -5.92 -18.91 8.45
N LYS A 134 -5.55 -17.79 7.81
CA LYS A 134 -4.21 -17.21 7.85
C LYS A 134 -4.31 -15.76 8.30
N SER A 135 -3.76 -15.46 9.48
CA SER A 135 -3.57 -14.10 10.00
C SER A 135 -2.15 -13.96 10.51
N GLY A 136 -1.45 -12.89 10.15
CA GLY A 136 -0.15 -12.55 10.72
C GLY A 136 0.98 -12.39 9.71
N PRO A 137 2.26 -12.48 10.13
CA PRO A 137 3.45 -12.14 9.36
C PRO A 137 3.75 -13.05 8.16
N HIS A 138 2.82 -13.93 7.84
CA HIS A 138 2.94 -14.92 6.79
C HIS A 138 2.41 -14.31 5.48
N GLY A 139 3.32 -14.14 4.54
CA GLY A 139 3.02 -13.85 3.15
C GLY A 139 3.85 -14.77 2.28
N GLU A 140 3.35 -15.05 1.09
CA GLU A 140 3.96 -16.00 0.16
C GLU A 140 4.16 -15.29 -1.18
N LEU A 141 5.31 -15.50 -1.82
CA LEU A 141 5.54 -15.16 -3.21
C LEU A 141 6.16 -16.38 -3.90
N PRO A 142 5.97 -16.54 -5.22
CA PRO A 142 6.68 -17.56 -5.98
C PRO A 142 8.19 -17.52 -5.75
N ASP A 143 8.82 -18.68 -5.57
CA ASP A 143 10.27 -18.83 -5.29
C ASP A 143 11.14 -18.09 -6.31
N GLN A 144 10.71 -18.01 -7.56
CA GLN A 144 11.40 -17.25 -8.61
C GLN A 144 11.64 -15.79 -8.22
N LEU A 145 10.71 -15.15 -7.51
CA LEU A 145 10.86 -13.75 -7.05
C LEU A 145 11.75 -13.64 -5.79
N LEU A 146 11.91 -14.74 -5.05
CA LEU A 146 12.65 -14.84 -3.79
C LEU A 146 14.08 -15.34 -3.96
N VAL A 147 14.41 -15.96 -5.10
CA VAL A 147 15.74 -16.55 -5.34
C VAL A 147 16.39 -15.96 -6.59
N ASN A 148 15.62 -15.65 -7.64
CA ASN A 148 16.18 -15.21 -8.91
C ASN A 148 16.10 -13.68 -9.07
N GLY A 149 17.25 -13.02 -8.96
CA GLY A 149 17.38 -11.57 -9.19
C GLY A 149 17.36 -11.11 -10.65
N LYS A 150 17.37 -12.01 -11.65
CA LYS A 150 17.45 -11.64 -13.07
C LYS A 150 16.19 -10.95 -13.57
N SER A 151 16.27 -9.66 -13.88
CA SER A 151 15.17 -8.86 -14.40
C SER A 151 15.64 -8.03 -15.59
N ASN A 152 14.70 -7.67 -16.47
CA ASN A 152 14.93 -6.67 -17.52
C ASN A 152 15.05 -5.24 -16.94
N PHE A 153 14.72 -5.04 -15.66
CA PHE A 153 14.87 -3.76 -14.98
C PHE A 153 16.16 -3.73 -14.17
N ARG A 154 17.06 -2.79 -14.51
CA ARG A 154 18.43 -2.72 -13.96
C ARG A 154 18.52 -2.62 -12.43
N SER A 155 17.51 -2.05 -11.78
CA SER A 155 17.50 -1.88 -10.31
C SER A 155 16.74 -2.98 -9.56
N ALA A 156 16.23 -3.99 -10.27
CA ALA A 156 15.53 -5.10 -9.66
C ALA A 156 16.49 -5.98 -8.84
N GLN A 157 15.95 -6.56 -7.78
CA GLN A 157 16.69 -7.48 -6.93
C GLN A 157 15.73 -8.50 -6.31
N VAL A 158 16.29 -9.55 -5.72
CA VAL A 158 15.52 -10.52 -4.94
C VAL A 158 14.64 -9.80 -3.91
N VAL A 159 13.37 -10.20 -3.82
CA VAL A 159 12.41 -9.60 -2.87
C VAL A 159 12.76 -10.06 -1.45
N PRO A 160 13.15 -9.16 -0.53
CA PRO A 160 13.47 -9.52 0.85
C PRO A 160 12.19 -9.62 1.69
N LEU A 161 11.34 -10.59 1.33
CA LEU A 161 9.95 -10.66 1.75
C LEU A 161 9.78 -10.65 3.27
N ALA A 162 10.56 -11.45 4.00
CA ALA A 162 10.48 -11.53 5.46
C ALA A 162 10.66 -10.16 6.15
N ARG A 163 11.64 -9.36 5.68
CA ARG A 163 11.91 -8.02 6.24
C ARG A 163 10.82 -7.02 5.91
N LEU A 164 10.28 -7.10 4.69
CA LEU A 164 9.20 -6.22 4.25
C LEU A 164 7.91 -6.51 5.04
N LEU A 165 7.59 -7.79 5.23
CA LEU A 165 6.42 -8.20 6.02
C LEU A 165 6.58 -7.84 7.49
N ASP A 166 7.74 -8.10 8.11
CA ASP A 166 7.99 -7.72 9.50
C ASP A 166 7.78 -6.21 9.73
N ALA A 167 8.36 -5.37 8.87
CA ALA A 167 8.17 -3.93 8.93
C ALA A 167 6.70 -3.51 8.70
N TYR A 168 6.00 -4.15 7.76
CA TYR A 168 4.59 -3.89 7.48
C TYR A 168 3.72 -4.20 8.69
N TRP A 169 3.83 -5.40 9.26
CA TRP A 169 3.01 -5.81 10.40
C TRP A 169 3.33 -4.99 11.64
N SER A 170 4.62 -4.68 11.87
CA SER A 170 5.07 -3.78 12.94
C SER A 170 4.49 -2.36 12.84
N LEU A 171 4.31 -1.82 11.63
CA LEU A 171 3.63 -0.53 11.46
C LEU A 171 2.11 -0.65 11.50
N SER A 172 1.55 -1.75 11.00
CA SER A 172 0.10 -1.93 10.88
C SER A 172 -0.64 -1.97 12.22
N SER A 173 0.04 -2.35 13.30
CA SER A 173 -0.48 -2.37 14.67
C SER A 173 -0.48 -0.99 15.33
N LYS A 174 0.12 0.03 14.71
CA LYS A 174 0.22 1.37 15.27
C LYS A 174 -0.99 2.23 14.93
N LYS A 175 -1.38 3.10 15.87
CA LYS A 175 -2.41 4.14 15.64
C LYS A 175 -2.03 5.13 14.53
N SER A 176 -0.74 5.32 14.26
CA SER A 176 -0.25 6.11 13.13
C SER A 176 1.02 5.49 12.54
N TYR A 177 1.09 5.47 11.22
CA TYR A 177 2.20 4.93 10.44
C TYR A 177 2.92 6.00 9.59
N TRP A 178 2.42 7.25 9.60
CA TRP A 178 3.18 8.41 9.15
C TRP A 178 4.13 8.78 10.28
N ARG A 179 5.44 8.65 10.10
CA ARG A 179 6.35 9.27 11.06
C ARG A 179 6.15 10.79 10.98
N GLU A 180 5.73 11.35 12.11
CA GLU A 180 6.13 12.69 12.55
C GLU A 180 7.66 12.73 12.44
N GLY A 181 8.16 13.45 11.44
CA GLY A 181 9.57 13.82 11.46
C GLY A 181 9.80 14.65 12.71
N LYS A 182 10.65 14.16 13.61
CA LYS A 182 11.49 15.05 14.40
C LYS A 182 12.60 15.55 13.48
#